data_AF-A0A3E0KKF3-F1
#
_entry.id   AF-A0A3E0KKF3-F1
#
_cell.length_a   1.000
_cell.length_b   1.000
_cell.length_c   1.000
_cell.angle_alpha   90.00
_cell.angle_beta   90.00
_cell.angle_gamma   90.00
#
_symmetry.space_group_name_H-M   'P 1'
#
loop_
_entity.id
_entity.type
_entity.pdbx_description
1 polymer ?
#
loop_
_entity_poly.entity_id
_entity_poly.type
_entity_poly.pdbx_seq_one_letter_code
_entity_poly.pdbx_strand_id
1 'polypeptide(L)'
;MTPPRFVPRHLSGPILRTLRHFPVAGITGARQVGKSTLAQSLISDEWPAVYMTLDDRAALTAALQDPEGFIEGNPPPLILDEVQRAPALLLALKGAVDRHRRPGSYLVTGSANLLTLKRV
;
A
#
# COMPACT_ATOMS: atom_id res chain seq x y z
N MET A 1 -33.50 -6.77 4.76
CA MET A 1 -32.07 -6.84 5.15
C MET A 1 -31.53 -5.42 5.14
N THR A 2 -31.23 -4.85 6.31
CA THR A 2 -30.65 -3.51 6.41
C THR A 2 -29.22 -3.57 5.84
N PRO A 3 -28.83 -2.71 4.88
CA PRO A 3 -27.45 -2.69 4.42
C PRO A 3 -26.54 -2.41 5.62
N PRO A 4 -25.36 -3.05 5.70
CA PRO A 4 -24.44 -2.82 6.81
C PRO A 4 -24.14 -1.33 6.89
N ARG A 5 -24.37 -0.75 8.08
CA ARG A 5 -24.13 0.66 8.39
C ARG A 5 -22.64 0.92 8.17
N PHE A 6 -22.27 1.65 7.11
CA PHE A 6 -20.88 2.05 6.87
C PHE A 6 -20.38 2.85 8.08
N VAL A 7 -19.49 2.26 8.88
CA VAL A 7 -18.83 2.97 9.97
C VAL A 7 -17.80 3.91 9.33
N PRO A 8 -17.87 5.23 9.56
CA PRO A 8 -16.93 6.19 9.00
C PRO A 8 -15.49 5.80 9.33
N ARG A 9 -14.67 5.67 8.31
CA ARG A 9 -13.23 5.39 8.48
C ARG A 9 -12.52 6.71 8.79
N HIS A 10 -12.36 7.05 10.07
CA HIS A 10 -11.75 8.32 10.50
C HIS A 10 -10.31 8.55 9.97
N LEU A 11 -9.63 7.48 9.54
CA LEU A 11 -8.27 7.56 8.99
C LEU A 11 -8.21 7.96 7.51
N SER A 12 -9.32 7.96 6.76
CA SER A 12 -9.29 8.30 5.33
C SER A 12 -8.76 9.71 5.08
N GLY A 13 -9.27 10.71 5.82
CA GLY A 13 -8.82 12.10 5.71
C GLY A 13 -7.32 12.29 6.00
N PRO A 14 -6.80 11.79 7.15
CA PRO A 14 -5.38 11.77 7.44
C PRO A 14 -4.53 11.12 6.34
N ILE A 15 -4.94 9.96 5.80
CA ILE A 15 -4.16 9.26 4.77
C ILE A 15 -4.08 10.08 3.48
N LEU A 16 -5.20 10.63 3.00
CA LEU A 16 -5.21 11.48 1.81
C LEU A 16 -4.36 12.73 1.99
N ARG A 17 -4.37 13.36 3.18
CA ARG A 17 -3.47 14.49 3.48
C ARG A 17 -2.01 14.07 3.42
N THR A 18 -1.65 12.90 3.97
CA THR A 18 -0.28 12.38 3.87
C THR A 18 0.12 12.17 2.41
N LEU A 19 -0.74 11.54 1.61
CA LEU A 19 -0.49 11.29 0.18
C LEU A 19 -0.36 12.60 -0.63
N ARG A 20 -0.99 13.70 -0.21
CA ARG A 20 -0.79 15.02 -0.84
C ARG A 20 0.61 15.61 -0.64
N HIS A 21 1.35 15.16 0.36
CA HIS A 21 2.67 15.74 0.71
C HIS A 21 3.84 14.75 0.59
N PHE A 22 3.56 13.46 0.70
CA PHE A 22 4.57 12.40 0.71
C PHE A 22 4.36 11.43 -0.45
N PRO A 23 5.46 10.91 -1.04
CA PRO A 23 5.37 9.94 -2.13
C PRO A 23 4.84 8.57 -1.67
N VAL A 24 5.02 8.25 -0.39
CA VAL A 24 4.60 6.98 0.21
C VAL A 24 3.86 7.25 1.51
N ALA A 25 2.70 6.59 1.71
CA ALA A 25 2.02 6.50 3.00
C ALA A 25 1.87 5.04 3.42
N GLY A 26 1.81 4.79 4.73
CA GLY A 26 1.67 3.45 5.30
C GLY A 26 0.45 3.32 6.22
N ILE A 27 -0.32 2.25 6.06
CA ILE A 27 -1.40 1.84 6.99
C ILE A 27 -0.93 0.61 7.74
N THR A 28 -0.70 0.75 9.05
CA THR A 28 -0.34 -0.38 9.91
C THR A 28 -1.43 -0.66 10.94
N GLY A 29 -1.53 -1.90 11.39
CA GLY A 29 -2.50 -2.30 12.41
C GLY A 29 -2.58 -3.81 12.60
N ALA A 30 -3.42 -4.28 13.53
CA ALA A 30 -3.65 -5.70 13.73
C ALA A 30 -4.27 -6.38 12.49
N ARG A 31 -4.25 -7.72 12.45
CA ARG A 31 -4.97 -8.47 11.42
C ARG A 31 -6.47 -8.26 11.58
N GLN A 32 -7.22 -8.32 10.47
CA GLN A 32 -8.69 -8.25 10.45
C GLN A 32 -9.32 -6.92 10.95
N VAL A 33 -8.55 -5.84 11.08
CA VAL A 33 -9.08 -4.50 11.46
C VAL A 33 -9.60 -3.67 10.28
N GLY A 34 -9.67 -4.26 9.08
CA GLY A 34 -10.22 -3.60 7.89
C GLY A 34 -9.25 -2.71 7.10
N LYS A 35 -7.93 -2.91 7.23
CA LYS A 35 -6.90 -2.12 6.50
C LYS A 35 -7.09 -2.16 4.97
N SER A 36 -7.25 -3.35 4.40
CA SER A 36 -7.44 -3.54 2.96
C SER A 36 -8.69 -2.82 2.47
N THR A 37 -9.80 -2.92 3.21
CA THR A 37 -11.03 -2.17 2.92
C THR A 37 -10.81 -0.66 3.01
N LEU A 38 -9.95 -0.17 3.91
CA LEU A 38 -9.66 1.25 4.04
C LEU A 38 -8.89 1.71 2.81
N ALA A 39 -7.80 1.00 2.47
CA ALA A 39 -6.97 1.32 1.33
C ALA A 39 -7.76 1.34 0.01
N GLN A 40 -8.57 0.31 -0.24
CA GLN A 40 -9.43 0.25 -1.43
C GLN A 40 -10.45 1.40 -1.46
N SER A 41 -11.01 1.79 -0.31
CA SER A 41 -11.98 2.89 -0.25
C SER A 41 -11.40 4.28 -0.56
N LEU A 42 -10.08 4.41 -0.64
CA LEU A 42 -9.40 5.67 -1.00
C LEU A 42 -9.27 5.85 -2.52
N ILE A 43 -9.47 4.79 -3.30
CA ILE A 43 -9.42 4.84 -4.77
C ILE A 43 -10.58 5.70 -5.24
N SER A 44 -10.27 6.69 -6.07
CA SER A 44 -11.22 7.67 -6.59
C SER A 44 -10.70 8.26 -7.90
N ASP A 45 -11.52 9.05 -8.60
CA ASP A 45 -11.08 9.73 -9.83
C ASP A 45 -9.91 10.70 -9.58
N GLU A 46 -9.83 11.30 -8.38
CA GLU A 46 -8.72 12.18 -7.99
C GLU A 46 -7.43 11.42 -7.66
N TRP A 47 -7.54 10.15 -7.28
CA TRP A 47 -6.41 9.28 -6.97
C TRP A 47 -6.71 7.84 -7.45
N PRO A 48 -6.58 7.58 -8.76
CA PRO A 48 -7.01 6.34 -9.40
C PRO A 48 -5.98 5.23 -9.19
N ALA A 49 -5.72 4.88 -7.94
CA ALA A 49 -4.69 3.93 -7.58
C ALA A 49 -5.05 2.50 -7.99
N VAL A 50 -4.09 1.76 -8.53
CA VAL A 50 -4.23 0.32 -8.76
C VAL A 50 -4.08 -0.39 -7.41
N TYR A 51 -4.97 -1.32 -7.11
CA TYR A 51 -4.87 -2.15 -5.91
C TYR A 51 -4.23 -3.49 -6.21
N MET A 52 -3.17 -3.82 -5.48
CA MET A 52 -2.53 -5.12 -5.54
C MET A 52 -2.32 -5.68 -4.13
N THR A 53 -2.67 -6.95 -3.94
CA THR A 53 -2.49 -7.64 -2.66
C THR A 53 -1.45 -8.73 -2.78
N LEU A 54 -0.53 -8.79 -1.83
CA LEU A 54 0.43 -9.90 -1.74
C LEU A 54 -0.17 -11.16 -1.12
N ASP A 55 -1.49 -11.15 -0.82
CA ASP A 55 -2.27 -12.36 -0.61
C ASP A 55 -2.55 -13.13 -1.90
N ASP A 56 -2.50 -12.48 -3.05
CA ASP A 56 -2.47 -13.17 -4.33
C ASP A 56 -1.11 -13.86 -4.55
N ARG A 57 -1.17 -15.15 -4.92
CA ARG A 57 0.05 -15.97 -5.08
C ARG A 57 0.91 -15.53 -6.24
N ALA A 58 0.31 -15.08 -7.35
CA ALA A 58 1.06 -14.65 -8.51
C ALA A 58 1.76 -13.31 -8.24
N ALA A 59 1.03 -12.35 -7.65
CA ALA A 59 1.59 -11.07 -7.23
C ALA A 59 2.73 -11.25 -6.22
N LEU A 60 2.54 -12.10 -5.20
CA LEU A 60 3.61 -12.38 -4.25
C LEU A 60 4.83 -13.04 -4.91
N THR A 61 4.62 -14.02 -5.79
CA THR A 61 5.73 -14.71 -6.46
C THR A 61 6.54 -13.73 -7.29
N ALA A 62 5.87 -12.87 -8.08
CA ALA A 62 6.54 -11.83 -8.86
C ALA A 62 7.30 -10.84 -7.97
N ALA A 63 6.67 -10.35 -6.90
CA ALA A 63 7.29 -9.44 -5.94
C ALA A 63 8.50 -10.03 -5.21
N LEU A 64 8.53 -11.34 -4.97
CA LEU A 64 9.65 -12.03 -4.33
C LEU A 64 10.79 -12.32 -5.31
N GLN A 65 10.48 -12.61 -6.57
CA GLN A 65 11.46 -12.94 -7.60
C GLN A 65 12.21 -11.70 -8.10
N ASP A 66 11.48 -10.62 -8.38
CA ASP A 66 12.05 -9.37 -8.88
C ASP A 66 11.29 -8.17 -8.28
N PRO A 67 11.67 -7.74 -7.06
CA PRO A 67 11.04 -6.60 -6.41
C PRO A 67 11.12 -5.30 -7.22
N GLU A 68 12.22 -5.08 -7.94
CA GLU A 68 12.44 -3.87 -8.74
C GLU A 68 11.56 -3.88 -9.99
N GLY A 69 11.64 -4.95 -10.79
CA GLY A 69 10.79 -5.13 -11.97
C GLY A 69 9.30 -5.18 -11.62
N PHE A 70 8.93 -5.69 -10.45
CA PHE A 70 7.55 -5.65 -9.97
C PHE A 70 7.04 -4.23 -9.74
N ILE A 71 7.85 -3.36 -9.11
CA ILE A 71 7.47 -1.94 -8.93
C ILE A 71 7.47 -1.19 -10.27
N GLU A 72 8.42 -1.48 -11.16
CA GLU A 72 8.49 -0.85 -12.48
C GLU A 72 7.34 -1.25 -13.41
N GLY A 73 6.92 -2.52 -13.34
CA GLY A 73 5.77 -3.04 -14.09
C GLY A 73 4.42 -2.56 -13.57
N ASN A 74 4.36 -1.96 -12.37
CA ASN A 74 3.15 -1.45 -11.74
C ASN A 74 3.31 0.04 -11.41
N PRO A 75 3.10 0.94 -12.38
CA PRO A 75 3.35 2.37 -12.19
C PRO A 75 2.39 2.99 -11.17
N PRO A 76 2.82 4.05 -10.46
CA PRO A 76 1.98 4.75 -9.49
C PRO A 76 0.83 5.55 -10.16
N PRO A 77 -0.29 5.83 -9.46
CA PRO A 77 -0.52 5.52 -8.05
C PRO A 77 -0.83 4.04 -7.80
N LEU A 78 -0.17 3.44 -6.80
CA LEU A 78 -0.26 2.00 -6.51
C LEU A 78 -0.48 1.74 -5.01
N ILE A 79 -1.41 0.84 -4.71
CA ILE A 79 -1.63 0.30 -3.37
C ILE A 79 -1.03 -1.11 -3.30
N LEU A 80 -0.14 -1.34 -2.33
CA LEU A 80 0.43 -2.65 -2.03
C LEU A 80 -0.06 -3.12 -0.66
N ASP A 81 -0.95 -4.10 -0.66
CA ASP A 81 -1.54 -4.68 0.55
C ASP A 81 -0.66 -5.82 1.11
N GLU A 82 -0.50 -5.84 2.44
CA GLU A 82 0.27 -6.83 3.19
C GLU A 82 1.76 -6.89 2.76
N VAL A 83 2.38 -5.72 2.58
CA VAL A 83 3.77 -5.55 2.08
C VAL A 83 4.82 -6.30 2.91
N GLN A 84 4.55 -6.60 4.18
CA GLN A 84 5.47 -7.41 5.00
C GLN A 84 5.68 -8.83 4.48
N ARG A 85 4.86 -9.31 3.53
CA ARG A 85 5.05 -10.60 2.87
C ARG A 85 6.20 -10.59 1.86
N ALA A 86 6.57 -9.42 1.35
CA ALA A 86 7.74 -9.22 0.50
C ALA A 86 8.52 -7.96 0.94
N PRO A 87 9.28 -8.03 2.06
CA PRO A 87 9.96 -6.87 2.64
C PRO A 87 10.92 -6.14 1.69
N ALA A 88 11.51 -6.86 0.72
CA ALA A 88 12.41 -6.29 -0.29
C ALA A 88 11.73 -5.21 -1.16
N LEU A 89 10.40 -5.23 -1.29
CA LEU A 89 9.65 -4.17 -1.98
C LEU A 89 9.85 -2.80 -1.36
N LEU A 90 10.16 -2.69 -0.06
CA LEU A 90 10.44 -1.40 0.57
C LEU A 90 11.70 -0.74 -0.01
N LEU A 91 12.72 -1.52 -0.35
CA LEU A 91 13.93 -1.01 -1.01
C LEU A 91 13.65 -0.65 -2.47
N ALA A 92 12.88 -1.48 -3.19
CA ALA A 92 12.46 -1.19 -4.57
C ALA A 92 11.62 0.10 -4.66
N LEU A 93 10.65 0.26 -3.75
CA LEU A 93 9.86 1.50 -3.62
C LEU A 93 10.74 2.71 -3.34
N LYS A 94 11.74 2.59 -2.45
CA LYS A 94 12.70 3.66 -2.21
C LYS A 94 13.43 4.04 -3.50
N GLY A 95 13.93 3.06 -4.25
CA GLY A 95 14.59 3.30 -5.54
C GLY A 95 13.67 4.01 -6.54
N ALA A 96 12.43 3.56 -6.69
CA ALA A 96 11.44 4.18 -7.59
C ALA A 96 11.13 5.63 -7.18
N VAL A 97 10.97 5.89 -5.88
CA VAL A 97 10.71 7.23 -5.33
C VAL A 97 11.92 8.15 -5.49
N ASP A 98 13.14 7.64 -5.29
CA ASP A 98 14.37 8.41 -5.46
C ASP A 98 14.57 8.80 -6.94
N ARG A 99 14.14 7.94 -7.90
CA ARG A 99 14.16 8.26 -9.34
C ARG A 99 13.11 9.30 -9.74
N HIS A 100 11.86 9.13 -9.28
CA HIS A 100 10.74 9.97 -9.68
C HIS A 100 9.83 10.32 -8.50
N ARG A 101 10.27 11.28 -7.69
CA ARG A 101 9.56 11.70 -6.48
C ARG A 101 8.28 12.47 -6.82
N ARG A 102 7.13 11.82 -6.66
CA ARG A 102 5.80 12.43 -6.79
C ARG A 102 4.97 12.14 -5.55
N PRO A 103 4.29 13.13 -4.93
CA PRO A 103 3.35 12.87 -3.85
C PRO A 103 2.25 11.89 -4.29
N GLY A 104 1.85 11.01 -3.38
CA GLY A 104 0.74 10.10 -3.61
C GLY A 104 1.08 8.92 -4.52
N SER A 105 2.37 8.64 -4.78
CA SER A 105 2.75 7.52 -5.64
C SER A 105 2.37 6.16 -5.07
N TYR A 106 2.54 5.94 -3.76
CA TYR A 106 2.36 4.63 -3.17
C TYR A 106 1.62 4.68 -1.84
N LEU A 107 0.73 3.71 -1.63
CA LEU A 107 0.15 3.40 -0.34
C LEU A 107 0.48 1.95 0.00
N VAL A 108 1.14 1.72 1.12
CA VAL A 108 1.43 0.36 1.59
C VAL A 108 0.57 0.03 2.79
N THR A 109 0.14 -1.21 2.91
CA THR A 109 -0.45 -1.72 4.15
C THR A 109 0.43 -2.82 4.74
N GLY A 110 0.32 -3.00 6.04
CA GLY A 110 0.87 -4.17 6.67
C GLY A 110 0.40 -4.38 8.10
N SER A 111 0.66 -5.57 8.63
CA SER A 111 0.43 -5.82 10.06
C SER A 111 1.32 -4.92 10.95
N ALA A 112 0.97 -4.73 12.22
CA ALA A 112 1.74 -3.90 13.16
C ALA A 112 3.24 -4.25 13.23
N ASN A 113 3.61 -5.50 12.91
CA ASN A 113 5.01 -5.93 12.82
C ASN A 113 5.80 -5.33 11.63
N LEU A 114 5.16 -4.57 10.74
CA LEU A 114 5.81 -3.90 9.60
C LEU A 114 6.94 -2.96 10.08
N LEU A 115 6.75 -2.27 11.20
CA LEU A 115 7.77 -1.39 11.80
C LEU A 115 8.91 -2.15 12.50
N THR A 116 8.75 -3.47 12.72
CA THR A 116 9.73 -4.34 13.37
C THR A 116 10.42 -5.30 12.40
N LEU A 117 10.24 -5.14 11.08
CA LEU A 117 11.03 -5.87 10.09
C LEU A 117 12.51 -5.51 10.26
N LYS A 118 13.24 -6.32 11.02
CA LYS A 118 14.68 -6.20 11.18
C LYS A 118 15.32 -6.46 9.82
N ARG A 119 16.19 -5.54 9.39
CA ARG A 119 17.19 -5.83 8.36
C ARG A 119 18.03 -7.00 8.87
N VAL A 120 18.00 -8.11 8.14
CA VAL A 120 19.03 -9.15 8.20
C VAL A 120 19.89 -8.97 6.98
#